data_AF-A0A3D1J5Q1-F1
#
_entry.id   AF-A0A3D1J5Q1-F1
#
_cell.length_a   1.000
_cell.length_b   1.000
_cell.length_c   1.000
_cell.angle_alpha   90.00
_cell.angle_beta   90.00
_cell.angle_gamma   90.00
#
_symmetry.space_group_name_H-M   'P 1'
#
loop_
_entity.id
_entity.type
_entity.pdbx_description
1 polymer ?
#
loop_
_entity_poly.entity_id
_entity_poly.type
_entity_poly.pdbx_seq_one_letter_code
_entity_poly.pdbx_strand_id
1 'polypeptide(L)'
;MHSLLTCGPATLVAEAARRMVDAQCSSILVEDQGKIVGIWTERDALALDLSTPESGQSPISRLMSSPVMTIHIDTSIGEAALRFRRENVRHFLVIDESGEHKGIVSQSDVVLNQGIQYYISLRDVKSVFGRKLLILPYTMPASSVILEMQRGNFDAIVIETPDGGHGILTERDVVKLIGSGQPAVTAGELATFPLISIPASTSLYQARKRFVEHIIRHLASAMTTATCWA
;
A
#
# COMPACT_ATOMS: atom_id res chain seq x y z
N MET A 1 6.99 -10.16 15.31
CA MET A 1 5.85 -10.81 14.64
C MET A 1 4.61 -10.03 15.01
N HIS A 2 3.99 -9.34 14.05
CA HIS A 2 2.64 -8.83 14.27
C HIS A 2 1.67 -10.01 14.25
N SER A 3 0.69 -10.01 15.15
CA SER A 3 -0.42 -10.96 15.12
C SER A 3 -1.06 -10.93 13.72
N LEU A 4 -1.32 -12.11 13.15
CA LEU A 4 -2.02 -12.21 11.86
C LEU A 4 -3.43 -11.64 12.03
N LEU A 5 -3.73 -10.56 11.32
CA LEU A 5 -5.10 -10.07 11.23
C LEU A 5 -5.91 -11.02 10.34
N THR A 6 -6.90 -11.68 10.91
CA THR A 6 -7.75 -12.66 10.21
C THR A 6 -9.25 -12.32 10.31
N CYS A 7 -10.04 -12.66 9.30
CA CYS A 7 -11.51 -12.57 9.35
C CYS A 7 -12.18 -13.78 8.69
N GLY A 8 -13.48 -13.96 8.93
CA GLY A 8 -14.24 -15.02 8.26
C GLY A 8 -14.63 -14.64 6.83
N PRO A 9 -14.99 -15.62 5.97
CA PRO A 9 -15.36 -15.37 4.57
C PRO A 9 -16.63 -14.51 4.42
N ALA A 10 -17.51 -14.52 5.42
CA ALA A 10 -18.74 -13.74 5.46
C ALA A 10 -18.53 -12.30 6.01
N THR A 11 -17.35 -11.97 6.53
CA THR A 11 -17.06 -10.62 7.04
C THR A 11 -17.25 -9.60 5.93
N LEU A 12 -17.95 -8.50 6.22
CA LEU A 12 -18.17 -7.43 5.27
C LEU A 12 -16.87 -6.69 4.97
N VAL A 13 -16.71 -6.23 3.74
CA VAL A 13 -15.50 -5.51 3.30
C VAL A 13 -15.28 -4.22 4.08
N ALA A 14 -16.34 -3.47 4.42
CA ALA A 14 -16.24 -2.31 5.30
C ALA A 14 -15.70 -2.66 6.69
N GLU A 15 -16.14 -3.78 7.24
CA GLU A 15 -15.66 -4.26 8.54
C GLU A 15 -14.20 -4.69 8.45
N ALA A 16 -13.82 -5.43 7.41
CA ALA A 16 -12.43 -5.83 7.17
C ALA A 16 -11.51 -4.60 7.00
N ALA A 17 -11.95 -3.59 6.25
CA ALA A 17 -11.24 -2.34 6.05
C ALA A 17 -11.04 -1.58 7.36
N ARG A 18 -12.08 -1.45 8.19
CA ARG A 18 -11.99 -0.85 9.52
C ARG A 18 -10.97 -1.57 10.39
N ARG A 19 -11.03 -2.91 10.44
CA ARG A 19 -10.08 -3.73 11.19
C ARG A 19 -8.64 -3.57 10.70
N MET A 20 -8.43 -3.43 9.39
CA MET A 20 -7.11 -3.12 8.82
C MET A 20 -6.58 -1.76 9.25
N VAL A 21 -7.45 -0.73 9.26
CA VAL A 21 -7.09 0.62 9.73
C VAL A 21 -6.72 0.60 11.21
N ASP A 22 -7.56 -0.02 12.05
CA ASP A 22 -7.36 -0.10 13.50
C ASP A 22 -6.08 -0.86 13.86
N ALA A 23 -5.80 -1.95 13.15
CA ALA A 23 -4.59 -2.75 13.33
C ALA A 23 -3.36 -2.18 12.60
N GLN A 24 -3.51 -1.06 11.88
CA GLN A 24 -2.48 -0.46 11.02
C GLN A 24 -1.83 -1.48 10.04
N CYS A 25 -2.62 -2.43 9.56
CA CYS A 25 -2.19 -3.51 8.68
C CYS A 25 -2.58 -3.23 7.22
N SER A 26 -1.69 -3.54 6.28
CA SER A 26 -1.94 -3.36 4.84
C SER A 26 -2.70 -4.52 4.18
N SER A 27 -3.05 -5.55 4.96
CA SER A 27 -3.74 -6.75 4.49
C SER A 27 -4.44 -7.47 5.65
N ILE A 28 -5.47 -8.24 5.30
CA ILE A 28 -6.20 -9.15 6.19
C ILE A 28 -6.32 -10.52 5.53
N LEU A 29 -6.06 -11.57 6.30
CA LEU A 29 -6.24 -12.95 5.83
C LEU A 29 -7.68 -13.38 6.05
N VAL A 30 -8.22 -14.16 5.12
CA VAL A 30 -9.53 -14.78 5.25
C VAL A 30 -9.35 -16.22 5.69
N GLU A 31 -9.93 -16.55 6.84
CA GLU A 31 -9.86 -17.87 7.46
C GLU A 31 -11.24 -18.53 7.44
N ASP A 32 -11.29 -19.79 7.01
CA ASP A 32 -12.45 -20.65 7.11
C ASP A 32 -12.06 -21.97 7.77
N GLN A 33 -12.75 -22.33 8.85
CA GLN A 33 -12.50 -23.55 9.63
C GLN A 33 -11.01 -23.77 10.00
N GLY A 34 -10.33 -22.70 10.43
CA GLY A 34 -8.92 -22.74 10.84
C GLY A 34 -7.91 -22.81 9.68
N LYS A 35 -8.37 -22.66 8.42
CA LYS A 35 -7.52 -22.62 7.23
C LYS A 35 -7.59 -21.25 6.58
N ILE A 36 -6.44 -20.72 6.19
CA ILE A 36 -6.38 -19.50 5.38
C ILE A 36 -6.80 -19.84 3.95
N VAL A 37 -7.92 -19.25 3.52
CA VAL A 37 -8.53 -19.49 2.21
C VAL A 37 -8.35 -18.31 1.25
N GLY A 38 -7.94 -17.14 1.74
CA GLY A 38 -7.68 -15.98 0.92
C GLY A 38 -7.02 -14.82 1.66
N ILE A 39 -6.72 -13.76 0.92
CA ILE A 39 -6.14 -12.51 1.41
C ILE A 39 -6.82 -11.34 0.73
N TRP A 40 -7.04 -10.25 1.48
CA TRP A 40 -7.47 -8.97 0.94
C TRP A 40 -6.49 -7.89 1.38
N THR A 41 -6.11 -7.00 0.47
CA THR A 41 -5.03 -6.03 0.64
C THR A 41 -5.49 -4.60 0.33
N GLU A 42 -4.69 -3.60 0.70
CA GLU A 42 -4.90 -2.21 0.28
C GLU A 42 -5.06 -2.07 -1.25
N ARG A 43 -4.41 -2.93 -2.05
CA ARG A 43 -4.52 -2.90 -3.52
C ARG A 43 -5.90 -3.36 -3.98
N ASP A 44 -6.44 -4.39 -3.35
CA ASP A 44 -7.75 -4.96 -3.69
C ASP A 44 -8.88 -3.98 -3.37
N ALA A 45 -8.68 -3.09 -2.40
CA ALA A 45 -9.62 -2.02 -2.07
C ALA A 45 -9.91 -1.08 -3.25
N LEU A 46 -8.95 -0.91 -4.17
CA LEU A 46 -9.17 -0.11 -5.36
C LEU A 46 -10.25 -0.71 -6.25
N ALA A 47 -10.45 -2.03 -6.30
CA ALA A 47 -11.40 -2.69 -7.20
C ALA A 47 -12.88 -2.46 -6.85
N LEU A 48 -13.15 -1.88 -5.68
CA LEU A 48 -14.52 -1.55 -5.26
C LEU A 48 -15.05 -0.33 -5.99
N ASP A 49 -16.30 -0.41 -6.44
CA ASP A 49 -17.03 0.76 -6.93
C ASP A 49 -17.53 1.60 -5.75
N LEU A 50 -16.74 2.57 -5.32
CA LEU A 50 -17.09 3.48 -4.21
C LEU A 50 -18.09 4.59 -4.59
N SER A 51 -18.67 4.55 -5.79
CA SER A 51 -19.75 5.48 -6.15
C SER A 51 -21.09 5.13 -5.52
N THR A 52 -21.22 3.93 -4.93
CA THR A 52 -22.44 3.45 -4.29
C THR A 52 -22.29 3.36 -2.77
N PRO A 53 -23.35 3.57 -1.97
CA PRO A 53 -23.29 3.37 -0.52
C PRO A 53 -23.07 1.90 -0.09
N GLU A 54 -23.22 0.95 -1.01
CA GLU A 54 -23.28 -0.48 -0.74
C GLU A 54 -21.93 -1.20 -0.96
N SER A 55 -20.91 -0.50 -1.48
CA SER A 55 -19.63 -1.10 -1.88
C SER A 55 -18.96 -1.90 -0.76
N GLY A 56 -19.11 -1.44 0.48
CA GLY A 56 -18.55 -2.09 1.66
C GLY A 56 -19.37 -3.26 2.22
N GLN A 57 -20.57 -3.51 1.69
CA GLN A 57 -21.52 -4.51 2.21
C GLN A 57 -21.38 -5.89 1.56
N SER A 58 -20.47 -6.05 0.60
CA SER A 58 -20.16 -7.38 0.05
C SER A 58 -19.35 -8.21 1.06
N PRO A 59 -19.58 -9.54 1.14
CA PRO A 59 -18.68 -10.44 1.84
C PRO A 59 -17.27 -10.41 1.26
N ILE A 60 -16.25 -10.38 2.12
CA ILE A 60 -14.83 -10.30 1.71
C ILE A 60 -14.42 -11.50 0.85
N SER A 61 -15.04 -12.67 1.03
CA SER A 61 -14.82 -13.86 0.20
C SER A 61 -15.04 -13.64 -1.29
N ARG A 62 -15.84 -12.63 -1.68
CA ARG A 62 -16.07 -12.29 -3.10
C ARG A 62 -14.95 -11.45 -3.71
N LEU A 63 -14.15 -10.78 -2.88
CA LEU A 63 -13.14 -9.80 -3.29
C LEU A 63 -11.72 -10.17 -2.87
N MET A 64 -11.56 -11.18 -2.02
CA MET A 64 -10.26 -11.70 -1.64
C MET A 64 -9.58 -12.37 -2.83
N SER A 65 -8.25 -12.28 -2.86
CA SER A 65 -7.43 -13.13 -3.71
C SER A 65 -7.33 -14.52 -3.09
N SER A 66 -7.47 -15.56 -3.92
CA SER A 66 -7.35 -16.96 -3.53
C SER A 66 -6.77 -17.79 -4.68
N PRO A 67 -5.88 -18.76 -4.42
CA PRO A 67 -5.25 -19.07 -3.13
C PRO A 67 -4.25 -17.99 -2.69
N VAL A 68 -3.94 -17.93 -1.39
CA VAL A 68 -2.90 -17.02 -0.87
C VAL A 68 -1.53 -17.53 -1.31
N MET A 69 -0.74 -16.66 -1.94
CA MET A 69 0.63 -17.01 -2.31
C MET A 69 1.49 -17.21 -1.06
N THR A 70 2.30 -18.27 -1.06
CA THR A 70 3.09 -18.67 0.10
C THR A 70 4.60 -18.53 -0.12
N ILE A 71 5.34 -18.39 0.97
CA ILE A 71 6.81 -18.40 1.01
C ILE A 71 7.28 -19.24 2.18
N HIS A 72 8.35 -20.01 1.98
CA HIS A 72 8.91 -20.83 3.05
C HIS A 72 9.63 -19.95 4.07
N ILE A 73 9.58 -20.32 5.36
CA ILE A 73 10.21 -19.55 6.46
C ILE A 73 11.73 -19.39 6.30
N ASP A 74 12.39 -20.36 5.68
CA ASP A 74 13.84 -20.30 5.40
C ASP A 74 14.20 -19.54 4.12
N THR A 75 13.21 -18.94 3.44
CA THR A 75 13.49 -18.16 2.22
C THR A 75 14.26 -16.90 2.59
N SER A 76 15.45 -16.74 2.00
CA SER A 76 16.27 -15.55 2.22
C SER A 76 15.55 -14.27 1.81
N ILE A 77 15.87 -13.14 2.45
CA ILE A 77 15.30 -11.83 2.13
C ILE A 77 15.55 -11.44 0.65
N GLY A 78 16.72 -11.80 0.10
CA GLY A 78 17.05 -11.56 -1.30
C GLY A 78 16.15 -12.33 -2.26
N GLU A 79 15.90 -13.61 -1.98
CA GLU A 79 14.98 -14.44 -2.76
C GLU A 79 13.53 -13.95 -2.60
N ALA A 80 13.10 -13.58 -1.39
CA ALA A 80 11.79 -12.98 -1.16
C ALA A 80 11.58 -11.71 -2.00
N ALA A 81 12.60 -10.84 -2.10
CA ALA A 81 12.55 -9.64 -2.94
C ALA A 81 12.36 -9.98 -4.43
N LEU A 82 13.06 -11.02 -4.93
CA LEU A 82 12.92 -11.50 -6.30
C LEU A 82 11.53 -12.09 -6.55
N ARG A 83 11.01 -12.88 -5.61
CA ARG A 83 9.68 -13.47 -5.69
C ARG A 83 8.57 -12.43 -5.70
N PHE A 84 8.63 -11.40 -4.83
CA PHE A 84 7.67 -10.29 -4.87
C PHE A 84 7.60 -9.64 -6.25
N ARG A 85 8.75 -9.41 -6.89
CA ARG A 85 8.81 -8.84 -8.25
C ARG A 85 8.28 -9.80 -9.31
N ARG A 86 8.66 -11.08 -9.25
CA ARG A 86 8.29 -12.08 -10.27
C ARG A 86 6.81 -12.43 -10.23
N GLU A 87 6.26 -12.58 -9.04
CA GLU A 87 4.88 -13.02 -8.82
C GLU A 87 3.90 -11.83 -8.73
N ASN A 88 4.42 -10.59 -8.76
CA ASN A 88 3.66 -9.35 -8.72
C ASN A 88 2.66 -9.28 -7.55
N VAL A 89 3.08 -9.81 -6.40
CA VAL A 89 2.35 -9.73 -5.14
C VAL A 89 3.08 -8.83 -4.16
N ARG A 90 2.37 -8.31 -3.17
CA ARG A 90 2.95 -7.46 -2.11
C ARG A 90 3.06 -8.15 -0.77
N HIS A 91 2.42 -9.31 -0.63
CA HIS A 91 2.36 -10.10 0.59
C HIS A 91 2.51 -11.58 0.26
N PHE A 92 3.22 -12.29 1.12
CA PHE A 92 3.25 -13.75 1.15
C PHE A 92 2.84 -14.25 2.53
N LEU A 93 2.06 -15.33 2.54
CA LEU A 93 1.85 -16.14 3.73
C LEU A 93 3.10 -16.97 3.99
N VAL A 94 3.68 -16.84 5.18
CA VAL A 94 4.88 -17.59 5.56
C VAL A 94 4.45 -18.96 6.07
N ILE A 95 5.05 -20.01 5.52
CA ILE A 95 4.81 -21.41 5.90
C ILE A 95 6.10 -22.11 6.31
N ASP A 96 6.00 -23.12 7.17
CA ASP A 96 7.10 -24.03 7.49
C ASP A 96 7.06 -25.33 6.65
N GLU A 97 7.96 -26.27 6.97
CA GLU A 97 8.05 -27.58 6.30
C GLU A 97 6.77 -28.42 6.41
N SER A 98 6.00 -28.24 7.48
CA SER A 98 4.73 -28.93 7.71
C SER A 98 3.55 -28.29 6.97
N GLY A 99 3.77 -27.13 6.34
CA GLY A 99 2.74 -26.32 5.71
C GLY A 99 1.96 -25.45 6.70
N GLU A 100 2.40 -25.36 7.97
CA GLU A 100 1.74 -24.52 8.96
C GLU A 100 2.06 -23.04 8.73
N HIS A 101 1.04 -22.20 8.91
CA HIS A 101 1.16 -20.75 8.78
C HIS A 101 1.91 -20.15 9.97
N LYS A 102 3.00 -19.43 9.70
CA LYS A 102 3.82 -18.78 10.74
C LYS A 102 3.70 -17.27 10.77
N GLY A 103 3.12 -16.66 9.73
CA GLY A 103 2.97 -15.22 9.67
C GLY A 103 2.77 -14.71 8.24
N ILE A 104 2.87 -13.40 8.07
CA ILE A 104 2.84 -12.73 6.78
C ILE A 104 4.11 -11.91 6.62
N VAL A 105 4.64 -11.86 5.40
CA VAL A 105 5.72 -10.96 5.03
C VAL A 105 5.27 -10.08 3.89
N SER A 106 5.52 -8.78 4.00
CA SER A 106 5.24 -7.80 2.96
C SER A 106 6.50 -7.35 2.24
N GLN A 107 6.34 -6.76 1.06
CA GLN A 107 7.44 -6.11 0.35
C GLN A 107 8.08 -4.99 1.20
N SER A 108 7.29 -4.29 2.01
CA SER A 108 7.79 -3.26 2.93
C SER A 108 8.65 -3.85 4.04
N ASP A 109 8.30 -5.03 4.57
CA ASP A 109 9.15 -5.72 5.56
C ASP A 109 10.52 -6.06 4.98
N VAL A 110 10.56 -6.50 3.72
CA VAL A 110 11.81 -6.76 3.01
C VAL A 110 12.65 -5.49 2.87
N VAL A 111 12.07 -4.36 2.45
CA VAL A 111 12.80 -3.07 2.34
C VAL A 111 13.32 -2.60 3.70
N LEU A 112 12.52 -2.75 4.76
CA LEU A 112 12.85 -2.26 6.09
C LEU A 112 13.81 -3.18 6.86
N ASN A 113 13.92 -4.45 6.49
CA ASN A 113 14.76 -5.44 7.18
C ASN A 113 15.94 -5.96 6.34
N GLN A 114 16.13 -5.46 5.11
CA GLN A 114 17.37 -5.70 4.37
C GLN A 114 18.58 -5.08 5.11
N GLY A 115 19.61 -5.90 5.29
CA GLY A 115 20.88 -5.50 5.90
C GLY A 115 21.56 -4.36 5.13
N ILE A 116 22.26 -3.49 5.86
CA ILE A 116 22.93 -2.28 5.34
C ILE A 116 23.85 -2.60 4.15
N GLN A 117 24.41 -3.81 4.08
CA GLN A 117 25.26 -4.28 2.99
C GLN A 117 24.65 -4.20 1.57
N TYR A 118 23.33 -4.24 1.41
CA TYR A 118 22.69 -4.03 0.10
C TYR A 118 22.62 -2.54 -0.31
N TYR A 119 22.81 -1.62 0.63
CA TYR A 119 22.86 -0.17 0.40
C TYR A 119 24.30 0.38 0.21
N ILE A 120 25.33 -0.47 0.29
CA ILE A 120 26.75 -0.08 0.10
C ILE A 120 27.09 0.17 -1.38
N SER A 121 26.24 -0.23 -2.32
CA SER A 121 26.22 0.40 -3.65
C SER A 121 25.31 1.63 -3.58
N LEU A 122 25.90 2.78 -3.24
CA LEU A 122 25.27 4.10 -3.12
C LEU A 122 24.55 4.51 -4.41
N ARG A 123 23.36 3.97 -4.59
CA ARG A 123 22.41 4.40 -5.60
C ARG A 123 21.62 5.57 -5.01
N ASP A 124 21.66 6.69 -5.71
CA ASP A 124 20.83 7.86 -5.40
C ASP A 124 19.39 7.59 -5.83
N VAL A 125 18.42 8.28 -5.22
CA VAL A 125 17.00 8.22 -5.64
C VAL A 125 16.83 8.45 -7.14
N LYS A 126 17.65 9.31 -7.74
CA LYS A 126 17.68 9.54 -9.20
C LYS A 126 17.89 8.26 -10.04
N SER A 127 18.52 7.22 -9.50
CA SER A 127 18.82 5.96 -10.20
C SER A 127 17.67 4.94 -10.18
N VAL A 128 16.65 5.19 -9.37
CA VAL A 128 15.40 4.41 -9.31
C VAL A 128 14.19 5.26 -9.77
N PHE A 129 14.47 6.46 -10.30
CA PHE A 129 13.47 7.40 -10.81
C PHE A 129 12.85 6.86 -12.10
N GLY A 130 11.52 6.90 -12.22
CA GLY A 130 10.87 6.42 -13.44
C GLY A 130 9.36 6.24 -13.38
N ARG A 131 8.70 6.45 -12.23
CA ARG A 131 7.23 6.48 -12.20
C ARG A 131 6.75 7.89 -12.56
N LYS A 132 5.88 7.96 -13.57
CA LYS A 132 5.09 9.15 -13.90
C LYS A 132 4.39 9.61 -12.61
N LEU A 133 4.56 10.87 -12.24
CA LEU A 133 3.75 11.46 -11.19
C LEU A 133 2.44 11.88 -11.81
N LEU A 134 1.33 11.49 -11.18
CA LEU A 134 0.03 12.04 -11.49
C LEU A 134 -0.33 13.02 -10.37
N ILE A 135 -0.52 14.28 -10.75
CA ILE A 135 -0.94 15.35 -9.87
C ILE A 135 -2.40 15.65 -10.22
N LEU A 136 -3.29 15.59 -9.23
CA LEU A 136 -4.72 15.84 -9.39
C LEU A 136 -5.18 16.97 -8.45
N PRO A 137 -6.23 17.72 -8.81
CA PRO A 137 -6.66 18.88 -8.03
C PRO A 137 -7.36 18.49 -6.73
N TYR A 138 -7.18 19.31 -5.68
CA TYR A 138 -7.79 19.15 -4.34
C TYR A 138 -9.29 18.84 -4.36
N THR A 139 -10.05 19.52 -5.23
CA THR A 139 -11.51 19.44 -5.28
C THR A 139 -12.04 18.25 -6.09
N MET A 140 -11.16 17.46 -6.72
CA MET A 140 -11.58 16.27 -7.47
C MET A 140 -12.27 15.28 -6.53
N PRO A 141 -13.41 14.66 -6.91
CA PRO A 141 -14.02 13.61 -6.10
C PRO A 141 -13.04 12.45 -5.86
N ALA A 142 -12.96 11.94 -4.63
CA ALA A 142 -12.03 10.86 -4.30
C ALA A 142 -12.27 9.60 -5.15
N SER A 143 -13.52 9.31 -5.51
CA SER A 143 -13.88 8.23 -6.43
C SER A 143 -13.22 8.36 -7.81
N SER A 144 -13.10 9.59 -8.34
CA SER A 144 -12.39 9.85 -9.60
C SER A 144 -10.88 9.64 -9.44
N VAL A 145 -10.30 10.05 -8.31
CA VAL A 145 -8.87 9.77 -8.03
C VAL A 145 -8.60 8.28 -7.96
N ILE A 146 -9.47 7.50 -7.31
CA ILE A 146 -9.35 6.04 -7.19
C ILE A 146 -9.41 5.37 -8.57
N LEU A 147 -10.28 5.86 -9.46
CA LEU A 147 -10.35 5.38 -10.85
C LEU A 147 -9.06 5.66 -11.61
N GLU A 148 -8.44 6.83 -11.41
CA GLU A 148 -7.14 7.15 -11.99
C GLU A 148 -6.01 6.29 -11.39
N MET A 149 -6.07 5.97 -10.08
CA MET A 149 -5.15 5.01 -9.45
C MET A 149 -5.24 3.62 -10.07
N GLN A 150 -6.46 3.13 -10.32
CA GLN A 150 -6.68 1.84 -10.99
C GLN A 150 -6.13 1.86 -12.42
N ARG A 151 -6.55 2.83 -13.24
CA ARG A 151 -6.19 2.93 -14.67
C ARG A 151 -4.69 3.10 -14.89
N GLY A 152 -4.06 3.93 -14.08
CA GLY A 152 -2.64 4.22 -14.17
C GLY A 152 -1.74 3.24 -13.40
N ASN A 153 -2.32 2.26 -12.69
CA ASN A 153 -1.62 1.37 -11.78
C ASN A 153 -0.76 2.13 -10.74
N PHE A 154 -1.30 3.23 -10.22
CA PHE A 154 -0.66 4.04 -9.18
C PHE A 154 -1.02 3.50 -7.80
N ASP A 155 -0.04 3.48 -6.91
CA ASP A 155 -0.18 3.16 -5.48
C ASP A 155 -0.35 4.43 -4.63
N ALA A 156 0.04 5.59 -5.17
CA ALA A 156 -0.19 6.91 -4.60
C ALA A 156 -0.36 7.97 -5.70
N ILE A 157 -1.14 9.01 -5.38
CA ILE A 157 -1.40 10.18 -6.22
C ILE A 157 -1.03 11.43 -5.43
N VAL A 158 -0.45 12.40 -6.11
CA VAL A 158 -0.16 13.71 -5.52
C VAL A 158 -1.39 14.59 -5.69
N ILE A 159 -1.82 15.24 -4.61
CA ILE A 159 -2.97 16.15 -4.61
C ILE A 159 -2.47 17.58 -4.45
N GLU A 160 -2.81 18.46 -5.40
CA GLU A 160 -2.40 19.87 -5.39
C GLU A 160 -3.51 20.75 -4.79
N THR A 161 -3.14 21.59 -3.83
CA THR A 161 -4.01 22.59 -3.21
C THR A 161 -4.11 23.84 -4.09
N PRO A 162 -5.19 24.66 -3.95
CA PRO A 162 -5.34 25.89 -4.74
C PRO A 162 -4.20 26.91 -4.61
N ASP A 163 -3.45 26.87 -3.50
CA ASP A 163 -2.28 27.72 -3.23
C ASP A 163 -0.95 27.10 -3.67
N GLY A 164 -0.97 25.99 -4.40
CA GLY A 164 0.23 25.31 -4.94
C GLY A 164 0.96 24.41 -3.94
N GLY A 165 0.36 24.18 -2.77
CA GLY A 165 0.77 23.13 -1.85
C GLY A 165 0.47 21.74 -2.39
N HIS A 166 1.15 20.73 -1.87
CA HIS A 166 0.99 19.36 -2.31
C HIS A 166 0.75 18.43 -1.12
N GLY A 167 -0.08 17.43 -1.33
CA GLY A 167 -0.37 16.31 -0.41
C GLY A 167 -0.31 14.99 -1.15
N ILE A 168 -0.60 13.90 -0.44
CA ILE A 168 -0.59 12.55 -0.99
C ILE A 168 -1.85 11.78 -0.61
N LEU A 169 -2.41 11.06 -1.58
CA LEU A 169 -3.48 10.09 -1.39
C LEU A 169 -2.97 8.72 -1.81
N THR A 170 -3.13 7.71 -0.95
CA THR A 170 -2.61 6.36 -1.14
C THR A 170 -3.72 5.31 -1.08
N GLU A 171 -3.40 4.06 -1.45
CA GLU A 171 -4.31 2.92 -1.31
C GLU A 171 -4.82 2.76 0.14
N ARG A 172 -4.02 3.14 1.14
CA ARG A 172 -4.43 3.13 2.55
C ARG A 172 -5.58 4.10 2.84
N ASP A 173 -5.59 5.26 2.18
CA ASP A 173 -6.66 6.24 2.38
C ASP A 173 -7.96 5.74 1.76
N VAL A 174 -7.88 4.98 0.67
CA VAL A 174 -9.03 4.25 0.10
C VAL A 174 -9.61 3.24 1.10
N VAL A 175 -8.75 2.48 1.80
CA VAL A 175 -9.20 1.57 2.87
C VAL A 175 -9.89 2.33 4.00
N LYS A 176 -9.36 3.49 4.42
CA LYS A 176 -10.01 4.35 5.43
C LYS A 176 -11.39 4.82 4.97
N LEU A 177 -11.51 5.22 3.71
CA LEU A 177 -12.77 5.64 3.11
C LEU A 177 -13.82 4.52 3.20
N ILE A 178 -13.45 3.31 2.77
CA ILE A 178 -14.31 2.12 2.83
C ILE A 178 -14.74 1.80 4.27
N GLY A 179 -13.80 1.84 5.23
CA GLY A 179 -14.09 1.56 6.63
C GLY A 179 -14.98 2.61 7.32
N SER A 180 -14.93 3.86 6.83
CA SER A 180 -15.75 4.96 7.36
C SER A 180 -17.20 4.95 6.87
N GLY A 181 -17.46 4.32 5.71
CA GLY A 181 -18.78 4.31 5.08
C GLY A 181 -19.23 5.68 4.55
N GLN A 182 -18.32 6.65 4.36
CA GLN A 182 -18.62 7.98 3.82
C GLN A 182 -18.33 8.01 2.31
N PRO A 183 -19.32 7.96 1.41
CA PRO A 183 -19.08 7.76 -0.02
C PRO A 183 -18.72 9.03 -0.81
N ALA A 184 -18.78 10.22 -0.20
CA ALA A 184 -18.71 11.50 -0.91
C ALA A 184 -17.73 12.47 -0.26
N VAL A 185 -16.43 12.21 -0.43
CA VAL A 185 -15.35 13.13 -0.05
C VAL A 185 -14.54 13.53 -1.28
N THR A 186 -13.91 14.70 -1.20
CA THR A 186 -12.93 15.16 -2.19
C THR A 186 -11.56 14.54 -1.94
N ALA A 187 -10.69 14.62 -2.94
CA ALA A 187 -9.31 14.19 -2.86
C ALA A 187 -8.57 14.91 -1.73
N GLY A 188 -8.83 16.21 -1.56
CA GLY A 188 -8.23 17.04 -0.53
C GLY A 188 -8.64 16.66 0.90
N GLU A 189 -9.90 16.26 1.10
CA GLU A 189 -10.36 15.80 2.42
C GLU A 189 -9.78 14.44 2.80
N LEU A 190 -9.45 13.60 1.80
CA LEU A 190 -8.92 12.26 2.02
C LEU A 190 -7.38 12.21 2.07
N ALA A 191 -6.71 13.10 1.34
CA ALA A 191 -5.25 13.15 1.27
C ALA A 191 -4.60 13.66 2.55
N THR A 192 -3.34 13.28 2.76
CA THR A 192 -2.51 13.79 3.85
C THR A 192 -1.62 14.93 3.36
N PHE A 193 -1.58 16.02 4.11
CA PHE A 193 -0.76 17.21 3.86
C PHE A 193 0.15 17.52 5.06
N PRO A 194 1.35 18.09 4.86
CA PRO A 194 1.99 18.34 3.57
C PRO A 194 2.64 17.07 2.99
N LEU A 195 2.85 17.06 1.67
CA LEU A 195 3.61 16.02 0.98
C LEU A 195 5.06 15.98 1.48
N ILE A 196 5.45 14.84 2.04
CA ILE A 196 6.83 14.64 2.51
C ILE A 196 7.73 14.40 1.30
N SER A 197 8.71 15.28 1.12
CA SER A 197 9.65 15.24 0.01
C SER A 197 11.11 15.16 0.47
N ILE A 198 11.95 14.60 -0.40
CA ILE A 198 13.41 14.54 -0.26
C ILE A 198 14.10 15.05 -1.52
N PRO A 199 15.31 15.62 -1.47
CA PRO A 199 16.08 15.93 -2.66
C PRO A 199 16.39 14.68 -3.50
N ALA A 200 16.38 14.79 -4.83
CA ALA A 200 16.70 13.66 -5.73
C ALA A 200 18.13 13.09 -5.56
N SER A 201 19.04 13.87 -4.97
CA SER A 201 20.40 13.48 -4.59
C SER A 201 20.46 12.72 -3.25
N THR A 202 19.33 12.51 -2.57
CA THR A 202 19.27 11.75 -1.33
C THR A 202 19.62 10.29 -1.62
N SER A 203 20.46 9.69 -0.77
CA SER A 203 20.77 8.27 -0.88
C SER A 203 19.57 7.42 -0.48
N LEU A 204 19.45 6.22 -1.05
CA LEU A 204 18.36 5.29 -0.71
C LEU A 204 18.35 4.91 0.78
N TYR A 205 19.51 4.91 1.45
CA TYR A 205 19.60 4.71 2.89
C TYR A 205 18.87 5.82 3.66
N GLN A 206 19.12 7.09 3.31
CA GLN A 206 18.46 8.22 3.95
C GLN A 206 16.96 8.28 3.62
N ALA A 207 16.58 7.93 2.40
CA ALA A 207 15.16 7.77 2.04
C ALA A 207 14.47 6.70 2.92
N ARG A 208 15.12 5.56 3.15
CA ARG A 208 14.63 4.53 4.08
C ARG A 208 14.50 5.06 5.51
N LYS A 209 15.45 5.87 6.00
CA LYS A 209 15.32 6.49 7.34
C LYS A 209 14.05 7.33 7.41
N ARG A 210 13.74 8.11 6.37
CA ARG A 210 12.49 8.89 6.31
C ARG A 210 11.24 8.01 6.30
N PHE A 211 11.25 6.86 5.63
CA PHE A 211 10.15 5.89 5.70
C PHE A 211 9.89 5.44 7.14
N VAL A 212 10.94 5.11 7.90
CA VAL A 212 10.84 4.67 9.29
C VAL A 212 10.41 5.82 10.21
N GLU A 213 11.06 6.97 10.10
CA GLU A 213 10.82 8.15 10.95
C GLU A 213 9.39 8.67 10.84
N HIS A 214 8.79 8.63 9.65
CA HIS A 214 7.45 9.14 9.40
C HIS A 214 6.37 8.06 9.27
N ILE A 215 6.74 6.77 9.35
CA ILE A 215 5.82 5.63 9.16
C ILE A 215 5.08 5.73 7.82
N ILE A 216 5.86 5.99 6.76
CA ILE A 216 5.36 6.14 5.38
C ILE A 216 6.08 5.17 4.44
N ARG A 217 5.48 4.93 3.27
CA ARG A 217 6.04 4.07 2.21
C ARG A 217 6.27 4.81 0.90
N HIS A 218 5.93 6.10 0.87
CA HIS A 218 6.00 6.97 -0.29
C HIS A 218 6.70 8.25 0.09
N LEU A 219 7.60 8.72 -0.78
CA LEU A 219 8.28 9.99 -0.67
C LEU A 219 8.22 10.66 -2.03
N ALA A 220 7.90 11.95 -2.06
CA ALA A 220 8.14 12.74 -3.25
C ALA A 220 9.63 13.09 -3.34
N SER A 221 10.11 13.24 -4.57
CA SER A 221 11.48 13.68 -4.80
C SER A 221 11.45 14.97 -5.59
N ALA A 222 11.94 16.05 -5.00
CA ALA A 222 12.11 17.31 -5.71
C ALA A 222 13.48 17.32 -6.40
N MET A 223 13.53 17.69 -7.69
CA MET A 223 14.79 18.09 -8.32
C MET A 223 15.16 19.47 -7.79
N THR A 224 16.41 19.66 -7.38
CA THR A 224 16.90 20.85 -6.67
C THR A 224 16.94 22.14 -7.53
N THR A 225 16.34 22.14 -8.71
CA THR A 225 16.16 23.35 -9.51
C THR A 225 14.69 23.72 -9.48
N ALA A 226 14.40 24.92 -8.97
CA ALA A 226 13.09 25.55 -8.98
C ALA A 226 12.61 25.78 -10.43
N THR A 227 12.26 24.72 -11.15
CA THR A 227 11.56 24.74 -12.43
C THR A 227 11.25 23.31 -12.85
N CYS A 228 9.99 23.10 -13.24
CA CYS A 228 9.47 21.97 -14.01
C CYS A 228 9.13 20.69 -13.21
N TRP A 229 7.96 20.71 -12.59
CA TRP A 229 7.08 19.54 -12.60
C TRP A 229 6.27 19.63 -13.90
N ALA A 230 6.60 18.80 -14.89
CA ALA A 230 5.83 18.60 -16.11
C ALA A 230 5.88 17.12 -16.49
#